data_AF-A0A847JT48-F1
#
_entry.id   AF-A0A847JT48-F1
#
_cell.length_a   1.000
_cell.length_b   1.000
_cell.length_c   1.000
_cell.angle_alpha   90.00
_cell.angle_beta   90.00
_cell.angle_gamma   90.00
#
_symmetry.space_group_name_H-M   'P 1'
#
loop_
_entity.id
_entity.type
_entity.pdbx_description
1 polymer ?
#
loop_
_entity_poly.entity_id
_entity_poly.type
_entity_poly.pdbx_seq_one_letter_code
_entity_poly.pdbx_strand_id
1 'polypeptide(L)' 'MNQKYLAIGAIVLIIIAGLLFARSTVWNPERQQKKGPTLEQMIKQIEDNPRMPPQAKQMAIQQLKMRMGGAAQGGLAKPE' A
#
# COMPACT_ATOMS: atom_id res chain seq x y z
N MET A 1 42.70 22.81 -13.43
CA MET A 1 41.90 21.66 -12.94
C MET A 1 41.93 20.57 -13.99
N ASN A 2 42.46 19.39 -13.66
CA ASN A 2 42.62 18.33 -14.65
C ASN A 2 41.25 17.73 -14.98
N GLN A 3 40.80 17.98 -16.20
CA GLN A 3 39.55 17.48 -16.78
C GLN A 3 39.34 15.97 -16.57
N LYS A 4 40.44 15.21 -16.51
CA LYS A 4 40.48 13.78 -16.16
C LYS A 4 39.86 13.47 -14.80
N TYR A 5 40.20 14.23 -13.75
CA TYR A 5 39.64 14.02 -12.41
C TYR A 5 38.17 14.43 -12.34
N LEU A 6 37.77 15.43 -13.14
CA LEU A 6 36.37 15.86 -13.21
C LEU A 6 35.48 14.80 -13.88
N ALA A 7 35.97 14.17 -14.96
CA ALA A 7 35.30 13.07 -15.63
C ALA A 7 35.20 11.82 -14.72
N ILE A 8 36.28 11.48 -14.01
CA ILE A 8 36.29 10.36 -13.06
C ILE A 8 35.27 10.62 -11.94
N GLY A 9 35.25 11.83 -11.37
CA GLY A 9 34.28 12.20 -10.33
C GLY A 9 32.83 12.08 -10.80
N ALA A 10 32.53 12.50 -12.03
CA ALA A 10 31.19 12.39 -12.61
C ALA A 10 30.75 10.93 -12.79
N ILE A 11 31.64 10.06 -13.31
CA ILE A 11 31.34 8.64 -13.51
C ILE A 11 31.06 7.95 -12.18
N VAL A 12 31.88 8.21 -11.16
CA VAL A 12 31.68 7.65 -9.81
C VAL A 12 30.34 8.07 -9.22
N LEU A 13 29.96 9.35 -9.35
CA LEU A 13 28.66 9.84 -8.89
C LEU A 13 27.48 9.16 -9.59
N ILE A 14 27.56 8.93 -10.90
CA ILE A 14 26.51 8.23 -11.66
C ILE A 14 26.36 6.78 -11.19
N ILE A 15 27.48 6.08 -10.94
CA ILE A 15 27.45 4.70 -10.43
C ILE A 15 26.81 4.65 -9.04
N ILE A 16 27.20 5.55 -8.13
CA ILE A 16 26.62 5.63 -6.79
C ILE A 16 25.12 5.94 -6.87
N ALA A 17 24.70 6.89 -7.72
CA ALA A 17 23.30 7.22 -7.92
C ALA A 17 22.50 6.03 -8.48
N GLY A 18 23.05 5.28 -9.44
CA GLY A 18 22.42 4.07 -9.99
C GLY A 18 22.26 2.98 -8.94
N LEU A 19 23.28 2.74 -8.12
CA LEU A 19 23.21 1.78 -7.01
C LEU A 19 22.19 2.18 -5.94
N LEU A 20 22.15 3.46 -5.56
CA LEU A 20 21.16 3.98 -4.63
C LEU A 20 19.74 3.92 -5.19
N PHE A 21 19.55 4.21 -6.48
CA PHE A 21 18.25 4.13 -7.15
C PHE A 21 17.75 2.69 -7.27
N ALA A 22 18.64 1.75 -7.62
CA ALA A 22 18.31 0.32 -7.66
C ALA A 22 17.96 -0.20 -6.26
N ARG A 23 18.73 0.19 -5.24
CA ARG A 23 18.43 -0.13 -3.84
C ARG A 23 17.11 0.48 -3.39
N SER A 24 16.84 1.74 -3.71
CA SER A 24 15.58 2.40 -3.37
C SER A 24 14.39 1.78 -4.09
N THR A 25 14.55 1.27 -5.32
CA THR A 25 13.47 0.59 -6.04
C THR A 25 13.13 -0.77 -5.41
N VAL A 26 14.13 -1.53 -4.94
CA VAL A 26 13.92 -2.81 -4.25
C VAL A 26 13.47 -2.63 -2.80
N TRP A 27 13.87 -1.52 -2.16
CA TRP A 27 13.66 -1.20 -0.75
C TRP A 27 12.86 0.08 -0.56
N ASN A 28 11.82 0.30 -1.38
CA ASN A 28 10.76 1.25 -1.07
C ASN A 28 9.55 0.50 -0.49
N PRO A 29 9.59 0.05 0.78
CA PRO A 29 8.40 -0.45 1.46
C PRO A 29 7.35 0.66 1.66
N GLU A 30 7.69 1.94 1.43
CA GLU A 30 6.71 3.04 1.48
C GLU A 30 5.63 2.98 0.39
N ARG A 31 5.79 2.13 -0.64
CA ARG A 31 4.71 1.79 -1.58
C ARG A 31 4.06 0.44 -1.32
N GLN A 32 4.47 -0.31 -0.29
CA GLN A 32 3.69 -1.44 0.18
C GLN A 32 2.50 -0.89 0.94
N GLN A 33 1.48 -0.58 0.16
CA GLN A 33 0.07 -0.64 0.49
C GLN A 33 -0.22 -0.28 1.95
N LYS A 34 -0.72 0.95 2.17
CA LYS A 34 -1.82 1.11 3.11
C LYS A 34 -2.92 0.13 2.64
N LYS A 35 -2.81 -1.15 3.01
CA LYS A 35 -3.95 -2.06 3.04
C LYS A 35 -4.94 -1.29 3.87
N GLY A 36 -6.02 -0.83 3.23
CA GLY A 36 -7.13 -0.25 3.94
C GLY A 36 -7.48 -1.16 5.12
N PRO A 37 -8.06 -0.61 6.20
CA PRO A 37 -8.23 -1.36 7.44
C PRO A 37 -8.78 -2.76 7.14
N THR A 38 -8.12 -3.80 7.66
CA THR A 38 -8.50 -5.19 7.36
C THR A 38 -9.97 -5.39 7.74
N LEU A 39 -10.67 -6.29 7.06
CA LEU A 39 -12.08 -6.62 7.36
C LEU A 39 -12.29 -6.83 8.87
N GLU A 40 -11.39 -7.56 9.53
CA GLU A 40 -11.40 -7.77 10.98
C GLU A 40 -11.28 -6.48 11.81
N GLN A 41 -10.44 -5.52 11.39
CA GLN A 41 -10.29 -4.24 12.07
C GLN A 41 -11.56 -3.39 11.95
N MET A 42 -12.21 -3.42 10.79
CA MET A 42 -13.47 -2.71 10.57
C MET A 42 -14.63 -3.38 11.33
N ILE A 43 -14.70 -4.71 11.37
CA ILE A 43 -15.67 -5.46 12.19
C ILE A 43 -15.48 -5.12 13.66
N LYS A 44 -14.24 -5.12 14.16
CA LYS A 44 -13.93 -4.79 15.55
C LYS A 44 -14.33 -3.36 15.91
N GLN A 45 -14.17 -2.39 15.00
CA GLN A 45 -14.64 -1.01 15.20
C GLN A 45 -16.17 -0.91 15.29
N ILE A 46 -16.90 -1.69 14.49
CA ILE A 46 -18.37 -1.75 14.54
C ILE A 46 -18.83 -2.40 15.85
N GLU A 47 -18.13 -3.45 16.29
CA GLU A 47 -18.43 -4.19 17.51
C GLU A 47 -18.15 -3.36 18.78
N ASP A 48 -17.04 -2.63 18.80
CA ASP A 48 -16.61 -1.78 19.92
C ASP A 48 -17.50 -0.53 20.08
N ASN A 49 -18.18 -0.09 19.01
CA ASN A 49 -18.96 1.15 19.04
C ASN A 49 -20.13 1.08 20.06
N PRO A 50 -20.08 1.84 21.18
CA PRO A 50 -21.08 1.74 22.24
C PRO A 50 -22.38 2.49 21.88
N ARG A 51 -22.37 3.30 20.83
CA ARG A 51 -23.54 4.09 20.38
C ARG A 51 -24.39 3.35 19.35
N MET A 52 -23.94 2.20 18.88
CA MET A 52 -24.63 1.44 17.84
C MET A 52 -25.49 0.33 18.48
N PRO A 53 -26.79 0.23 18.16
CA PRO A 53 -27.63 -0.84 18.71
C PRO A 53 -27.18 -2.21 18.20
N PRO A 54 -27.37 -3.29 18.98
CA PRO A 54 -26.82 -4.62 18.65
C PRO A 54 -27.30 -5.17 17.30
N GLN A 55 -28.54 -4.85 16.90
CA GLN A 55 -29.08 -5.21 15.58
C GLN A 55 -28.36 -4.48 14.44
N ALA A 56 -28.05 -3.19 14.60
CA ALA A 56 -27.35 -2.41 13.59
C ALA A 56 -25.88 -2.84 13.43
N LYS A 57 -25.23 -3.26 14.52
CA LYS A 57 -23.86 -3.82 14.47
C LYS A 57 -23.80 -5.06 13.58
N GLN A 58 -24.71 -6.01 13.78
CA GLN A 58 -24.77 -7.24 12.99
C GLN A 58 -25.05 -6.96 11.51
N MET A 59 -25.95 -6.02 11.22
CA MET A 59 -26.27 -5.63 9.84
C MET A 59 -25.07 -4.98 9.15
N ALA A 60 -24.33 -4.10 9.85
CA ALA A 60 -23.13 -3.46 9.33
C ALA A 60 -21.99 -4.46 9.08
N ILE A 61 -21.78 -5.44 9.97
CA ILE A 61 -20.78 -6.51 9.79
C ILE A 61 -21.13 -7.38 8.58
N GLN A 62 -22.41 -7.74 8.39
CA GLN A 62 -22.87 -8.51 7.23
C GLN A 62 -22.62 -7.76 5.92
N GLN A 63 -23.00 -6.48 5.85
CA GLN A 63 -22.77 -5.63 4.67
C GLN A 63 -21.29 -5.49 4.36
N LEU A 64 -20.46 -5.32 5.38
CA LEU A 64 -19.02 -5.21 5.25
C LEU A 64 -18.39 -6.50 4.71
N LYS A 65 -18.83 -7.66 5.22
CA LYS A 65 -18.38 -8.99 4.77
C LYS A 65 -18.78 -9.24 3.31
N MET A 66 -20.00 -8.86 2.92
CA MET A 66 -20.46 -8.96 1.53
C MET A 66 -19.66 -8.05 0.59
N ARG A 67 -19.41 -6.80 0.99
CA ARG A 67 -18.68 -5.82 0.18
C ARG A 67 -17.21 -6.21 -0.02
N MET A 68 -16.53 -6.65 1.04
CA MET A 68 -15.13 -7.06 0.97
C MET A 68 -14.95 -8.44 0.33
N GLY A 69 -15.88 -9.38 0.54
CA GLY A 69 -15.90 -10.68 -0.14
C GLY A 69 -16.16 -10.57 -1.64
N GLY A 70 -16.99 -9.61 -2.07
CA GLY A 70 -17.22 -9.30 -3.48
C GLY A 70 -16.13 -8.42 -4.12
N ALA A 71 -15.55 -7.48 -3.37
CA ALA A 71 -14.45 -6.63 -3.86
C ALA A 71 -13.16 -7.40 -4.12
N ALA A 72 -12.95 -8.55 -3.44
CA ALA A 72 -11.83 -9.45 -3.72
C ALA A 72 -11.96 -10.19 -5.07
N GLN A 73 -13.17 -10.26 -5.65
CA GLN A 73 -13.43 -10.92 -6.94
C GLN A 73 -13.76 -9.94 -8.09
N GLY A 74 -14.04 -8.66 -7.79
CA GLY A 74 -14.40 -7.65 -8.79
C GLY A 74 -13.25 -6.85 -9.41
N GLY A 75 -11.99 -7.16 -9.08
CA GLY A 75 -10.80 -6.46 -9.60
C GLY A 75 -10.37 -6.86 -11.02
N LEU A 76 -11.06 -7.80 -11.66
CA LEU A 76 -10.73 -8.31 -13.00
C LEU A 76 -11.90 -8.09 -13.98
N ALA A 77 -12.16 -6.84 -14.32
CA ALA A 77 -12.89 -6.50 -15.54
C ALA A 77 -12.46 -5.11 -16.00
N LYS A 78 -11.26 -5.02 -16.58
CA LYS A 78 -10.96 -3.98 -17.55
C LYS A 78 -11.44 -4.54 -18.90
N PRO A 79 -12.59 -4.11 -19.44
CA PRO A 79 -12.90 -4.37 -20.83
C PRO A 79 -11.94 -3.54 -21.69
N GLU A 80 -11.18 -4.27 -22.52
CA GLU A 80 -10.71 -3.93 -23.87
C GLU A 80 -9.85 -2.67 -24.04
#